data_AF-A0A3C0CYJ6-F1
#
_entry.id   AF-A0A3C0CYJ6-F1
#
_cell.length_a   1.000
_cell.length_b   1.000
_cell.length_c   1.000
_cell.angle_alpha   90.00
_cell.angle_beta   90.00
_cell.angle_gamma   90.00
#
_symmetry.space_group_name_H-M   'P 1'
#
loop_
_entity.id
_entity.type
_entity.pdbx_description
1 polymer ?
#
loop_
_entity_poly.entity_id
_entity_poly.type
_entity_poly.pdbx_seq_one_letter_code
_entity_poly.pdbx_strand_id
1 'polypeptide(L)'
;EVLKTIRDCRCSAGIVVAEAQTFIYASRSVNPAQTKIFRIKNSIPVAALPAHRTPEVVNFLRCAFPQFVPGDNVMKTSLDNIGAIFHPAVTVLNAGRIESTSGDFDYYTDGITPSVALILEEMDRERVRVAEGIGF
;
A
#
# COMPACT_ATOMS: atom_id res chain seq x y z
N GLU A 1 -7.50 -2.09 11.71
CA GLU A 1 -8.43 -1.18 12.43
C GLU A 1 -9.89 -1.58 12.28
N VAL A 2 -10.44 -1.61 11.06
CA VAL A 2 -11.87 -1.94 10.79
C VAL A 2 -12.37 -3.20 11.51
N LEU A 3 -11.66 -4.33 11.36
CA LEU A 3 -12.06 -5.58 12.01
C LEU A 3 -12.05 -5.49 13.54
N LYS A 4 -11.12 -4.72 14.11
CA LYS A 4 -11.05 -4.49 15.56
C LYS A 4 -12.30 -3.75 16.01
N THR A 5 -12.65 -2.65 15.33
CA THR A 5 -13.86 -1.87 15.64
C THR A 5 -15.13 -2.72 15.57
N ILE A 6 -15.28 -3.56 14.54
CA ILE A 6 -16.43 -4.49 14.42
C ILE A 6 -16.53 -5.42 15.63
N ARG A 7 -15.38 -5.98 16.07
CA ARG A 7 -15.30 -6.86 17.24
C ARG A 7 -15.61 -6.12 18.55
N ASP A 8 -15.06 -4.91 18.71
CA ASP A 8 -15.28 -4.07 19.89
C ASP A 8 -16.77 -3.70 20.02
N CYS A 9 -17.47 -3.51 18.90
CA CYS A 9 -18.93 -3.31 18.85
C CYS A 9 -19.75 -4.59 19.07
N ARG A 10 -19.12 -5.75 19.33
CA ARG A 10 -19.77 -7.06 19.52
C ARG A 10 -20.72 -7.46 18.38
N CYS A 11 -20.39 -7.08 17.15
CA CYS A 11 -21.19 -7.45 15.99
C CYS A 11 -21.13 -8.97 15.77
N SER A 12 -22.29 -9.62 15.65
CA SER A 12 -22.41 -11.07 15.39
C SER A 12 -22.54 -11.42 13.90
N ALA A 13 -22.63 -10.42 13.02
CA ALA A 13 -22.74 -10.66 11.58
C ALA A 13 -21.43 -11.23 11.01
N GLY A 14 -21.54 -12.11 10.01
CA GLY A 14 -20.41 -12.75 9.32
C GLY A 14 -19.69 -11.81 8.34
N ILE A 15 -19.12 -10.72 8.86
CA ILE A 15 -18.50 -9.64 8.08
C ILE A 15 -17.10 -10.07 7.60
N VAL A 16 -16.83 -9.89 6.31
CA VAL A 16 -15.48 -9.96 5.74
C VAL A 16 -14.87 -8.58 5.73
N VAL A 17 -13.63 -8.48 6.19
CA VAL A 17 -12.80 -7.31 5.98
C VAL A 17 -11.70 -7.69 5.01
N ALA A 18 -11.51 -6.90 3.96
CA ALA A 18 -10.47 -7.14 2.97
C ALA A 18 -9.68 -5.85 2.70
N GLU A 19 -8.47 -6.03 2.21
CA GLU A 19 -7.61 -4.95 1.76
C GLU A 19 -7.03 -5.26 0.37
N ALA A 20 -6.74 -4.20 -0.37
CA ALA A 20 -5.91 -4.28 -1.57
C ALA A 20 -4.50 -3.81 -1.20
N GLN A 21 -3.47 -4.45 -1.78
CA GLN A 21 -2.07 -4.07 -1.54
C GLN A 21 -1.82 -2.58 -1.81
N THR A 22 -2.49 -2.02 -2.81
CA THR A 22 -2.26 -0.65 -3.25
C THR A 22 -3.45 -0.09 -4.01
N PHE A 23 -3.48 1.22 -4.20
CA PHE A 23 -4.51 1.89 -4.99
C PHE A 23 -4.35 1.58 -6.50
N ILE A 24 -5.48 1.43 -7.19
CA ILE A 24 -5.55 0.95 -8.58
C ILE A 24 -5.15 1.97 -9.63
N TYR A 25 -5.34 3.25 -9.34
CA TYR A 25 -5.03 4.32 -10.28
C TYR A 25 -3.75 5.05 -9.90
N ALA A 26 -2.95 5.38 -10.90
CA ALA A 26 -2.16 6.59 -10.84
C ALA A 26 -3.06 7.72 -11.34
N SER A 27 -3.54 8.58 -10.42
CA SER A 27 -4.51 9.62 -10.75
C SER A 27 -4.31 10.87 -9.91
N ARG A 28 -4.81 12.00 -10.39
CA ARG A 28 -4.85 13.26 -9.63
C ARG A 28 -6.21 13.93 -9.80
N SER A 29 -6.79 14.39 -8.70
CA SER A 29 -7.95 15.28 -8.76
C SER A 29 -7.50 16.59 -9.42
N VAL A 30 -8.23 17.04 -10.43
CA VAL A 30 -7.91 18.29 -11.16
C VAL A 30 -8.89 19.40 -10.83
N ASN A 31 -10.13 19.06 -10.47
CA ASN A 31 -11.18 19.96 -9.97
C ASN A 31 -12.12 19.17 -9.04
N PRO A 32 -13.04 19.82 -8.30
CA PRO A 32 -14.11 19.11 -7.61
C PRO A 32 -14.86 18.18 -8.56
N ALA A 33 -15.04 16.92 -8.16
CA ALA A 33 -15.66 15.86 -8.95
C ALA A 33 -15.00 15.56 -10.32
N GLN A 34 -13.74 15.99 -10.55
CA GLN A 34 -12.99 15.69 -11.77
C GLN A 34 -11.62 15.11 -11.44
N THR A 35 -11.30 13.96 -12.02
CA THR A 35 -9.99 13.31 -11.84
C THR A 35 -9.39 12.94 -13.19
N LYS A 36 -8.07 13.07 -13.28
CA LYS A 36 -7.30 12.56 -14.41
C LYS A 36 -6.66 11.24 -14.00
N ILE A 37 -7.00 10.16 -14.72
CA ILE A 37 -6.36 8.86 -14.58
C ILE A 37 -5.21 8.80 -15.58
N PHE A 38 -3.97 8.72 -15.07
CA PHE A 38 -2.77 8.59 -15.88
C PHE A 38 -2.50 7.12 -16.23
N ARG A 39 -2.80 6.22 -15.30
CA ARG A 39 -2.59 4.78 -15.47
C ARG A 39 -3.53 3.99 -14.58
N ILE A 40 -3.91 2.81 -15.06
CA ILE A 40 -4.55 1.76 -14.28
C ILE A 40 -3.52 0.64 -14.11
N LYS A 41 -3.25 0.20 -12.88
CA LYS A 41 -2.31 -0.90 -12.63
C LYS A 41 -2.87 -2.22 -13.16
N ASN A 42 -2.04 -3.07 -13.74
CA ASN A 42 -2.50 -4.30 -14.40
C ASN A 42 -2.94 -5.40 -13.44
N SER A 43 -2.32 -5.49 -12.25
CA SER A 43 -2.56 -6.54 -11.27
C SER A 43 -2.38 -5.98 -9.86
N ILE A 44 -3.34 -6.25 -8.97
CA ILE A 44 -3.32 -5.80 -7.58
C ILE A 44 -3.81 -6.94 -6.68
N PRO A 45 -2.95 -7.50 -5.83
CA PRO A 45 -3.34 -8.46 -4.80
C PRO A 45 -4.38 -7.88 -3.84
N VAL A 46 -5.43 -8.67 -3.58
CA VAL A 46 -6.44 -8.43 -2.56
C VAL A 46 -6.42 -9.60 -1.59
N ALA A 47 -6.51 -9.33 -0.30
CA ALA A 47 -6.60 -10.36 0.73
C ALA A 47 -7.72 -10.04 1.73
N ALA A 48 -8.36 -11.09 2.22
CA ALA A 48 -9.47 -11.00 3.17
C ALA A 48 -9.12 -11.58 4.56
N LEU A 49 -9.91 -11.18 5.54
CA LEU A 49 -10.01 -11.80 6.85
C LEU A 49 -11.43 -12.37 7.01
N PRO A 50 -11.59 -13.70 7.16
CA PRO A 50 -10.54 -14.73 7.09
C PRO A 50 -10.03 -14.99 5.65
N ALA A 51 -8.78 -15.45 5.52
CA ALA A 51 -8.07 -15.57 4.23
C ALA A 51 -8.76 -16.48 3.20
N HIS A 52 -9.46 -17.53 3.64
CA HIS A 52 -10.19 -18.42 2.73
C HIS A 52 -11.33 -17.73 1.98
N ARG A 53 -11.77 -16.53 2.41
CA ARG A 53 -12.80 -15.74 1.72
C ARG A 53 -12.24 -14.79 0.67
N THR A 54 -10.92 -14.73 0.48
CA THR A 54 -10.29 -13.89 -0.56
C THR A 54 -10.87 -14.12 -1.96
N PRO A 55 -11.07 -15.37 -2.44
CA PRO A 55 -11.62 -15.61 -3.78
C PRO A 55 -13.03 -15.02 -3.97
N GLU A 56 -13.88 -15.09 -2.94
CA GLU A 56 -15.22 -14.51 -2.95
C GLU A 56 -15.17 -12.99 -3.16
N VAL A 57 -14.35 -12.30 -2.38
CA VAL A 57 -14.16 -10.85 -2.48
C VAL A 57 -13.61 -10.44 -3.85
N VAL A 58 -12.58 -11.15 -4.33
CA VAL A 58 -11.98 -10.86 -5.64
C VAL A 58 -12.99 -11.05 -6.77
N ASN A 59 -13.79 -12.12 -6.74
CA ASN A 59 -14.82 -12.34 -7.75
C ASN A 59 -15.85 -11.21 -7.78
N PHE A 60 -16.27 -10.71 -6.61
CA PHE A 60 -17.18 -9.56 -6.53
C PHE A 60 -16.55 -8.27 -7.09
N LEU A 61 -15.30 -7.97 -6.70
CA LEU A 61 -14.60 -6.76 -7.16
C LEU A 61 -14.30 -6.78 -8.66
N ARG A 62 -14.03 -7.95 -9.24
CA ARG A 62 -13.74 -8.12 -10.68
C ARG A 62 -14.89 -7.74 -11.60
N CYS A 63 -16.13 -7.67 -11.09
CA CYS A 63 -17.24 -7.12 -11.86
C CYS A 63 -16.99 -5.67 -12.31
N ALA A 64 -16.26 -4.89 -11.51
CA ALA A 64 -15.89 -3.51 -11.84
C ALA A 64 -14.40 -3.35 -12.19
N PHE A 65 -13.53 -4.15 -11.56
CA PHE A 65 -12.07 -3.98 -11.62
C PHE A 65 -11.37 -5.32 -11.89
N PRO A 66 -11.19 -5.72 -13.16
CA PRO A 66 -10.58 -6.99 -13.53
C PRO A 66 -9.13 -7.16 -13.05
N GLN A 67 -8.48 -6.07 -12.64
CA GLN A 67 -7.07 -6.04 -12.21
C GLN A 67 -6.86 -6.61 -10.81
N PHE A 68 -7.91 -6.82 -10.02
CA PHE A 68 -7.76 -7.45 -8.72
C PHE A 68 -7.48 -8.95 -8.86
N VAL A 69 -6.49 -9.43 -8.13
CA VAL A 69 -6.08 -10.84 -8.09
C VAL A 69 -6.06 -11.33 -6.64
N PRO A 70 -6.29 -12.63 -6.38
CA PRO A 70 -6.19 -13.16 -5.03
C PRO A 70 -4.75 -13.07 -4.53
N GLY A 71 -4.56 -12.44 -3.38
CA GLY A 71 -3.35 -12.54 -2.56
C GLY A 71 -3.49 -13.61 -1.48
N ASP A 72 -2.38 -13.99 -0.84
CA ASP A 72 -2.36 -15.11 0.12
C ASP A 72 -3.13 -14.79 1.40
N ASN A 73 -2.78 -13.68 2.06
CA ASN A 73 -3.49 -13.15 3.23
C ASN A 73 -3.09 -11.68 3.50
N VAL A 74 -3.74 -11.07 4.48
CA VAL A 74 -3.53 -9.66 4.83
C VAL A 74 -2.10 -9.35 5.31
N MET A 75 -1.40 -10.29 5.95
CA MET A 75 -0.02 -10.03 6.40
C MET A 75 0.90 -9.82 5.20
N LYS A 76 0.77 -10.65 4.16
CA LYS A 76 1.57 -10.50 2.94
C LYS A 76 1.25 -9.21 2.19
N THR A 77 -0.03 -8.90 2.00
CA THR A 77 -0.45 -7.66 1.30
C THR A 77 -0.07 -6.39 2.08
N SER A 78 -0.16 -6.40 3.40
CA SER A 78 0.31 -5.32 4.27
C SER A 78 1.84 -5.14 4.24
N LEU A 79 2.60 -6.24 4.32
CA LEU A 79 4.07 -6.17 4.32
C LEU A 79 4.65 -5.85 2.94
N ASP A 80 3.94 -6.12 1.85
CA ASP A 80 4.33 -5.73 0.49
C ASP A 80 4.04 -4.25 0.15
N ASN A 81 3.82 -3.43 1.19
CA ASN A 81 3.69 -1.99 1.04
C ASN A 81 5.07 -1.31 0.94
N ILE A 82 5.58 -1.21 -0.30
CA ILE A 82 6.82 -0.49 -0.59
C ILE A 82 6.79 0.99 -0.17
N GLY A 83 5.60 1.59 -0.05
CA GLY A 83 5.46 2.98 0.39
C GLY A 83 6.00 3.21 1.80
N ALA A 84 5.95 2.18 2.67
CA ALA A 84 6.53 2.22 4.01
C ALA A 84 8.06 2.36 4.01
N ILE A 85 8.72 1.97 2.91
CA ILE A 85 10.17 2.14 2.72
C ILE A 85 10.46 3.50 2.10
N PHE A 86 9.80 3.84 0.99
CA PHE A 86 10.13 5.02 0.21
C PHE A 86 9.69 6.35 0.85
N HIS A 87 8.56 6.42 1.53
CA HIS A 87 8.05 7.70 2.00
C HIS A 87 8.74 8.20 3.27
N PRO A 88 8.82 7.44 4.38
CA PRO A 88 9.37 7.95 5.61
C PRO A 88 10.86 8.29 5.49
N ALA A 89 11.67 7.39 4.93
CA ALA A 89 13.11 7.58 4.87
C ALA A 89 13.50 8.75 3.95
N VAL A 90 12.95 8.79 2.73
CA VAL A 90 13.27 9.89 1.79
C VAL A 90 12.79 11.23 2.36
N THR A 91 11.63 11.29 3.01
CA THR A 91 11.15 12.52 3.64
C THR A 91 12.08 12.99 4.75
N VAL A 92 12.43 12.10 5.70
CA VAL A 92 13.29 12.44 6.84
C VAL A 92 14.69 12.86 6.38
N LEU A 93 15.27 12.11 5.44
CA LEU A 93 16.62 12.41 4.92
C LEU A 93 16.66 13.66 4.04
N ASN A 94 15.50 14.16 3.59
CA ASN A 94 15.37 15.43 2.88
C ASN A 94 14.68 16.53 3.71
N ALA A 95 14.52 16.37 5.03
CA ALA A 95 13.75 17.32 5.86
C ALA A 95 14.23 18.77 5.71
N GLY A 96 15.54 19.02 5.75
CA GLY A 96 16.09 20.37 5.55
C GLY A 96 15.88 20.92 4.14
N ARG A 97 15.87 20.06 3.11
CA ARG A 97 15.53 20.47 1.73
C ARG A 97 14.06 20.82 1.64
N ILE A 98 13.17 19.99 2.18
CA ILE A 98 11.73 20.24 2.23
C ILE A 98 11.45 21.58 2.91
N GLU A 99 12.09 21.84 4.06
CA GLU A 99 11.96 23.09 4.81
C GLU A 99 12.46 24.30 3.99
N SER A 100 13.66 24.22 3.42
CA SER A 100 14.29 25.36 2.72
C SER A 100 13.69 25.66 1.35
N THR A 101 13.16 24.66 0.64
CA THR A 101 12.57 24.83 -0.71
C THR A 101 11.05 24.80 -0.70
N SER A 102 10.40 24.67 0.46
CA SER A 102 8.96 24.40 0.55
C SER A 102 8.52 23.18 -0.27
N GLY A 103 9.40 22.18 -0.38
CA GLY A 103 9.17 20.96 -1.16
C GLY A 103 9.34 21.10 -2.67
N ASP A 104 9.92 22.21 -3.16
CA ASP A 104 10.20 22.41 -4.59
C ASP A 104 11.45 21.63 -5.03
N PHE A 105 11.29 20.31 -5.17
CA PHE A 105 12.26 19.38 -5.77
C PHE A 105 11.54 18.09 -6.22
N ASP A 106 12.15 17.35 -7.14
CA ASP A 106 11.61 16.05 -7.54
C ASP A 106 11.88 15.01 -6.45
N TYR A 107 10.82 14.64 -5.71
CA TYR A 107 10.91 13.79 -4.52
C TYR A 107 11.73 12.50 -4.71
N TYR A 108 11.57 11.83 -5.86
CA TYR A 108 12.29 10.59 -6.15
C TYR A 108 13.63 10.86 -6.84
N THR A 109 13.65 11.65 -7.90
CA THR A 109 14.84 11.89 -8.74
C THR A 109 15.92 12.65 -7.99
N ASP A 110 15.54 13.69 -7.25
CA ASP A 110 16.48 14.52 -6.50
C ASP A 110 16.62 14.05 -5.04
N GLY A 111 15.56 13.47 -4.47
CA GLY A 111 15.53 13.07 -3.06
C GLY A 111 16.23 11.75 -2.77
N ILE A 112 16.43 10.89 -3.77
CA ILE A 112 17.10 9.59 -3.63
C ILE A 112 18.48 9.65 -4.26
N THR A 113 19.46 10.10 -3.47
CA THR A 113 20.88 10.03 -3.83
C THR A 113 21.41 8.59 -3.61
N PRO A 114 22.61 8.23 -4.12
CA PRO A 114 23.19 6.91 -3.89
C PRO A 114 23.28 6.52 -2.39
N SER A 115 23.60 7.47 -1.51
CA SER A 115 23.64 7.21 -0.06
C SER A 115 22.24 6.98 0.53
N VAL A 116 21.23 7.71 0.06
CA VAL A 116 19.83 7.47 0.47
C VAL A 116 19.35 6.11 -0.03
N ALA A 117 19.72 5.72 -1.26
CA ALA A 117 19.39 4.41 -1.81
C ALA A 117 19.94 3.26 -0.95
N LEU A 118 21.20 3.35 -0.47
CA LEU A 118 21.77 2.35 0.44
C LEU A 118 20.96 2.19 1.74
N ILE A 119 20.45 3.30 2.30
CA ILE A 119 19.59 3.26 3.49
C ILE A 119 18.25 2.58 3.16
N LEU A 120 17.63 2.94 2.02
CA LEU A 120 16.38 2.32 1.57
C LEU A 120 16.54 0.81 1.37
N GLU A 121 17.66 0.37 0.80
CA GLU A 121 17.96 -1.05 0.63
C GLU A 121 18.03 -1.80 1.95
N GLU A 122 18.72 -1.26 2.96
CA GLU A 122 18.79 -1.91 4.28
C GLU A 122 17.44 -1.92 5.00
N MET A 123 16.66 -0.83 4.90
CA MET A 123 15.30 -0.79 5.43
C MET A 123 14.38 -1.81 4.74
N ASP A 124 14.51 -1.97 3.42
CA ASP A 124 13.73 -2.98 2.68
C ASP A 124 14.13 -4.40 3.10
N ARG A 125 15.42 -4.65 3.34
CA ARG A 125 15.89 -5.93 3.88
C ARG A 125 15.29 -6.21 5.26
N GLU A 126 15.17 -5.21 6.13
CA GLU A 126 14.49 -5.39 7.42
C GLU A 126 13.02 -5.77 7.25
N ARG A 127 12.29 -5.09 6.36
CA ARG A 127 10.89 -5.41 6.03
C ARG A 127 10.74 -6.85 5.54
N VAL A 128 11.64 -7.29 4.65
CA VAL A 128 11.66 -8.68 4.14
C VAL A 128 11.96 -9.67 5.27
N ARG A 129 12.96 -9.43 6.12
CA ARG A 129 13.27 -10.29 7.27
C ARG A 129 12.11 -10.41 8.26
N VAL A 130 11.35 -9.33 8.47
CA VAL A 130 10.13 -9.37 9.30
C VAL A 130 9.08 -10.28 8.67
N ALA A 131 8.89 -10.20 7.35
CA ALA A 131 7.99 -11.09 6.61
C ALA A 131 8.42 -12.56 6.74
N GLU A 132 9.70 -12.86 6.55
CA GLU A 132 10.28 -14.19 6.73
C GLU A 132 10.05 -14.74 8.14
N GLY A 133 10.27 -13.89 9.16
CA GLY A 133 10.09 -14.26 10.57
C GLY A 133 8.65 -14.65 10.94
N ILE A 134 7.65 -14.26 10.13
CA ILE A 134 6.25 -14.64 10.32
C ILE A 134 5.74 -15.64 9.26
N GLY A 135 6.64 -16.18 8.43
CA GLY A 135 6.35 -17.26 7.47
C GLY A 135 6.01 -16.83 6.04
N PHE A 136 6.49 -15.68 5.57
CA PHE A 136 6.35 -15.21 4.18
C PHE A 136 7.66 -15.10 3.42
#